data_AF-A0A1M5NBV0-F1
#
_entry.id   AF-A0A1M5NBV0-F1
#
_cell.length_a   1.000
_cell.length_b   1.000
_cell.length_c   1.000
_cell.angle_alpha   90.00
_cell.angle_beta   90.00
_cell.angle_gamma   90.00
#
_symmetry.space_group_name_H-M   'P 1'
#
loop_
_entity.id
_entity.type
_entity.pdbx_description
1 polymer ?
#
loop_
_entity_poly.entity_id
_entity_poly.type
_entity_poly.pdbx_seq_one_letter_code
_entity_poly.pdbx_strand_id
1 'polypeptide(L)'
;MCRESQIDSEVQPAIYYLIKGRYYYSTTLMKFIAFEKRFINQNPIEAREQAFSFYSNYATILEAHQDLSWKPLPGEPFIIKNNFSETLVRKYSAVEVKYKDPSQYDKGIAIYMIVQNPIKYRNRVDQIGDRFLIHGIWNFDFEDIQNLKSGLIREFKYYMSFNYNIEGYEEIVDFSIFNFKKNDFQDLRKFSILSTPFNWLVNYYLIENNWYAKLKRNQIKRQNRLKIECIKFKRKETIQTRIQKEDLINNEFLTTLDYDMIVRSIASLFNENGGCIFVGVNKKREIIDVFKSVEFNDFLLGTIKLLQLNHNELIGSTTSSFYKVGDKVVVVFEVLPSSKKGIFLNINDKKVFYRRNDFGFYPLRDAEEILSYWVERKAKLIVIHEILERL
;
A
#
# COMPACT_ATOMS: atom_id res chain seq x y z
N MET A 1 -13.67 -62.20 -36.45
CA MET A 1 -14.17 -60.83 -36.76
C MET A 1 -14.48 -60.15 -35.43
N CYS A 2 -13.49 -59.54 -34.79
CA CYS A 2 -13.68 -58.72 -33.61
C CYS A 2 -13.86 -57.28 -34.08
N ARG A 3 -15.06 -56.73 -33.87
CA ARG A 3 -15.31 -55.29 -34.09
C ARG A 3 -14.58 -54.55 -32.97
N GLU A 4 -13.49 -53.88 -33.33
CA GLU A 4 -12.92 -52.82 -32.50
C GLU A 4 -14.01 -51.76 -32.32
N SER A 5 -14.46 -51.61 -31.08
CA SER A 5 -15.28 -50.51 -30.64
C SER A 5 -14.52 -49.23 -30.95
N GLN A 6 -15.01 -48.46 -31.93
CA GLN A 6 -14.63 -47.07 -32.12
C GLN A 6 -14.89 -46.37 -30.78
N ILE A 7 -13.80 -46.05 -30.09
CA ILE A 7 -13.82 -45.12 -28.97
C ILE A 7 -14.22 -43.80 -29.60
N ASP A 8 -15.46 -43.38 -29.37
CA ASP A 8 -15.91 -42.02 -29.67
C ASP A 8 -14.88 -41.08 -29.04
N SER A 9 -14.07 -40.44 -29.86
CA SER A 9 -13.15 -39.41 -29.41
C SER A 9 -14.02 -38.34 -28.77
N GLU A 10 -14.00 -38.26 -27.43
CA GLU A 10 -14.77 -37.27 -26.67
C GLU A 10 -14.57 -35.90 -27.32
N VAL A 11 -15.65 -35.34 -27.88
CA VAL A 11 -15.61 -34.05 -28.57
C VAL A 11 -15.11 -33.01 -27.57
N GLN A 12 -13.89 -32.52 -27.77
CA GLN A 12 -13.31 -31.53 -26.88
C GLN A 12 -13.98 -30.17 -27.10
N PRO A 13 -14.35 -29.45 -26.02
CA PRO A 13 -14.95 -28.13 -26.15
C PRO A 13 -13.92 -27.13 -26.70
N ALA A 14 -14.40 -26.11 -27.42
CA ALA A 14 -13.53 -25.10 -28.02
C ALA A 14 -12.76 -24.25 -27.00
N ILE A 15 -13.28 -24.18 -25.77
CA ILE A 15 -12.69 -23.49 -24.64
C ILE A 15 -12.92 -24.28 -23.35
N TYR A 16 -12.10 -24.03 -22.34
CA TYR A 16 -12.33 -24.49 -20.98
C TYR A 16 -11.92 -23.43 -19.96
N TYR A 17 -12.26 -23.62 -18.68
CA TYR A 17 -11.96 -22.66 -17.64
C TYR A 17 -10.84 -23.14 -16.72
N LEU A 18 -9.98 -22.22 -16.33
CA LEU A 18 -8.85 -22.47 -15.45
C LEU A 18 -8.86 -21.46 -14.31
N ILE A 19 -8.88 -21.96 -13.08
CA ILE A 19 -8.67 -21.15 -11.90
C ILE A 19 -7.23 -21.28 -11.49
N LYS A 20 -6.56 -20.14 -11.35
CA LYS A 20 -5.20 -20.05 -10.81
C LYS A 20 -5.19 -19.23 -9.54
N GLY A 21 -4.45 -19.70 -8.54
CA GLY A 21 -4.32 -19.05 -7.25
C GLY A 21 -2.87 -19.03 -6.77
N ARG A 22 -2.68 -18.61 -5.52
CA ARG A 22 -1.36 -18.53 -4.88
C ARG A 22 -0.69 -19.91 -4.78
N TYR A 23 0.64 -19.91 -4.80
CA TYR A 23 1.42 -21.13 -4.51
C TYR A 23 1.18 -21.62 -3.10
N TYR A 24 1.20 -22.94 -2.93
CA TYR A 24 1.23 -23.59 -1.63
C TYR A 24 2.48 -24.46 -1.51
N TYR A 25 3.14 -24.44 -0.35
CA TYR A 25 4.22 -25.38 -0.05
C TYR A 25 3.64 -26.75 0.29
N SER A 26 3.98 -27.76 -0.51
CA SER A 26 3.64 -29.14 -0.21
C SER A 26 4.70 -29.72 0.71
N THR A 27 4.30 -30.12 1.92
CA THR A 27 5.17 -30.82 2.87
C THR A 27 5.59 -32.20 2.35
N THR A 28 4.72 -32.87 1.59
CA THR A 28 5.03 -34.17 0.97
C THR A 28 6.08 -34.06 -0.14
N LEU A 29 5.98 -33.04 -0.99
CA LEU A 29 6.88 -32.86 -2.13
C LEU A 29 8.06 -31.91 -1.82
N MET A 30 8.09 -31.34 -0.61
CA MET A 30 9.09 -30.37 -0.15
C MET A 30 9.34 -29.23 -1.14
N LYS A 31 8.27 -28.78 -1.82
CA LYS A 31 8.33 -27.72 -2.84
C LYS A 31 7.04 -26.93 -2.92
N PHE A 32 7.14 -25.71 -3.44
CA PHE A 32 5.99 -24.89 -3.79
C PHE A 32 5.30 -25.45 -5.03
N ILE A 33 3.97 -25.56 -4.98
CA ILE A 33 3.12 -26.05 -6.07
C ILE A 33 2.13 -24.95 -6.43
N ALA A 34 1.97 -24.70 -7.73
CA ALA A 34 0.99 -23.74 -8.23
C ALA A 34 -0.42 -24.28 -7.97
N PHE A 35 -1.30 -23.43 -7.43
CA PHE A 35 -2.70 -23.77 -7.34
C PHE A 35 -3.35 -23.58 -8.71
N GLU A 36 -3.73 -24.69 -9.35
CA GLU A 36 -4.42 -24.68 -10.63
C GLU A 36 -5.56 -25.70 -10.60
N LYS A 37 -6.77 -25.29 -11.03
CA LYS A 37 -7.90 -26.20 -11.21
C LYS A 37 -8.59 -25.95 -12.55
N ARG A 38 -8.71 -27.01 -13.35
CA ARG A 38 -9.35 -27.00 -14.68
C ARG A 38 -10.81 -27.44 -14.58
N PHE A 39 -11.66 -26.79 -15.35
CA PHE A 39 -13.08 -27.10 -15.50
C PHE A 39 -13.34 -27.29 -16.99
N ILE A 40 -13.59 -28.53 -17.38
CA ILE A 40 -13.78 -28.95 -18.78
C ILE A 40 -15.13 -29.62 -18.84
N ASN A 41 -15.98 -29.17 -19.78
CA ASN A 41 -17.29 -29.75 -20.06
C ASN A 41 -17.59 -29.55 -21.54
N GLN A 42 -18.24 -30.52 -22.18
CA GLN A 42 -18.68 -30.40 -23.58
C GLN A 42 -19.57 -29.17 -23.81
N ASN A 43 -20.36 -28.79 -22.80
CA ASN A 43 -21.09 -27.55 -22.71
C ASN A 43 -20.28 -26.51 -21.91
N PRO A 44 -19.63 -25.52 -22.54
CA PRO A 44 -18.75 -24.60 -21.84
C PRO A 44 -19.44 -23.76 -20.77
N ILE A 45 -20.75 -23.51 -20.87
CA ILE A 45 -21.49 -22.75 -19.84
C ILE A 45 -21.50 -23.49 -18.50
N GLU A 46 -21.61 -24.82 -18.52
CA GLU A 46 -21.54 -25.61 -17.29
C GLU A 46 -20.14 -25.59 -16.68
N ALA A 47 -19.09 -25.66 -17.52
CA ALA A 47 -17.71 -25.50 -17.05
C ALA A 47 -17.48 -24.10 -16.43
N ARG A 48 -18.08 -23.07 -17.03
CA ARG A 48 -18.05 -21.69 -16.54
C ARG A 48 -18.70 -21.55 -15.18
N GLU A 49 -19.90 -22.11 -15.00
CA GLU A 49 -20.62 -22.08 -13.73
C GLU A 49 -19.89 -22.83 -12.62
N GLN A 50 -19.35 -24.01 -12.92
CA GLN A 50 -18.54 -24.77 -11.98
C GLN A 50 -17.28 -23.99 -11.57
N ALA A 51 -16.61 -23.33 -12.52
CA ALA A 51 -15.47 -22.48 -12.23
C ALA A 51 -15.89 -21.29 -11.34
N PHE A 52 -17.00 -20.62 -11.64
CA PHE A 52 -17.47 -19.49 -10.85
C PHE A 52 -17.87 -19.90 -9.43
N SER A 53 -18.57 -21.02 -9.26
CA SER A 53 -18.90 -21.57 -7.95
C SER A 53 -17.64 -21.86 -7.14
N PHE A 54 -16.65 -22.53 -7.73
CA PHE A 54 -15.39 -22.82 -7.06
C PHE A 54 -14.60 -21.57 -6.71
N TYR A 55 -14.52 -20.60 -7.63
CA TYR A 55 -13.86 -19.33 -7.43
C TYR A 55 -14.51 -18.53 -6.29
N SER A 56 -15.85 -18.47 -6.26
CA SER A 56 -16.59 -17.77 -5.22
C SER A 56 -16.30 -18.38 -3.85
N ASN A 57 -16.34 -19.71 -3.73
CA ASN A 57 -16.02 -20.39 -2.48
C ASN A 57 -14.57 -20.09 -2.03
N TYR A 58 -13.62 -20.11 -2.96
CA TYR A 58 -12.23 -19.79 -2.66
C TYR A 58 -12.06 -18.32 -2.23
N ALA A 59 -12.74 -17.38 -2.90
CA ALA A 59 -12.73 -15.97 -2.54
C ALA A 59 -13.29 -15.75 -1.13
N THR A 60 -14.44 -16.34 -0.80
CA THR A 60 -15.05 -16.28 0.54
C THR A 60 -14.10 -16.81 1.61
N ILE A 61 -13.39 -17.90 1.32
CA ILE A 61 -12.36 -18.44 2.22
C ILE A 61 -11.24 -17.41 2.45
N LEU A 62 -10.72 -16.78 1.40
CA LEU A 62 -9.70 -15.74 1.54
C LEU A 62 -10.23 -14.49 2.29
N GLU A 63 -11.52 -14.12 2.13
CA GLU A 63 -12.16 -13.01 2.85
C GLU A 63 -12.27 -13.32 4.35
N ALA A 64 -12.75 -14.52 4.69
CA ALA A 64 -12.90 -14.96 6.07
C ALA A 64 -11.58 -14.95 6.85
N HIS A 65 -10.46 -15.14 6.15
CA HIS A 65 -9.11 -15.08 6.72
C HIS A 65 -8.43 -13.70 6.59
N GLN A 66 -9.14 -12.66 6.13
CA GLN A 66 -8.61 -11.31 5.91
C GLN A 66 -7.42 -11.23 4.92
N ASP A 67 -7.25 -12.25 4.08
CA ASP A 67 -6.08 -12.44 3.22
C ASP A 67 -6.17 -11.74 1.85
N LEU A 68 -7.26 -11.01 1.61
CA LEU A 68 -7.52 -10.28 0.35
C LEU A 68 -7.04 -8.83 0.37
N SER A 69 -6.82 -8.26 1.55
CA SER A 69 -6.64 -6.81 1.71
C SER A 69 -5.26 -6.41 2.20
N TRP A 70 -4.17 -7.07 1.80
CA TRP A 70 -2.84 -6.71 2.33
C TRP A 70 -1.83 -6.16 1.32
N LYS A 71 -1.37 -4.95 1.65
CA LYS A 71 -0.22 -4.27 1.07
C LYS A 71 1.01 -5.19 1.12
N PRO A 72 1.88 -5.17 0.11
CA PRO A 72 3.16 -5.85 0.20
C PRO A 72 3.96 -5.23 1.34
N LEU A 73 4.12 -5.94 2.46
CA LEU A 73 5.12 -5.59 3.45
C LEU A 73 6.49 -6.10 2.98
N PRO A 74 7.54 -5.26 3.04
CA PRO A 74 8.87 -5.68 2.69
C PRO A 74 9.47 -6.54 3.81
N GLY A 75 9.92 -7.75 3.48
CA GLY A 75 11.08 -8.35 4.13
C GLY A 75 10.88 -9.52 5.10
N GLU A 76 9.66 -9.89 5.50
CA GLU A 76 9.48 -11.06 6.39
C GLU A 76 8.41 -12.06 5.90
N PRO A 77 8.69 -13.37 6.01
CA PRO A 77 7.74 -14.41 5.64
C PRO A 77 6.67 -14.62 6.71
N PHE A 78 5.41 -14.41 6.34
CA PHE A 78 4.27 -14.62 7.22
C PHE A 78 3.69 -16.03 7.03
N ILE A 79 3.45 -16.75 8.14
CA ILE A 79 2.89 -18.10 8.15
C ILE A 79 1.40 -18.01 8.45
N ILE A 80 0.54 -18.49 7.55
CA ILE A 80 -0.90 -18.63 7.82
C ILE A 80 -1.16 -20.08 8.25
N LYS A 81 -1.54 -20.30 9.52
CA LYS A 81 -1.99 -21.61 10.00
C LYS A 81 -3.50 -21.74 9.71
N ASN A 82 -3.87 -22.43 8.64
CA ASN A 82 -5.28 -22.63 8.32
C ASN A 82 -5.82 -23.94 8.93
N ASN A 83 -6.94 -23.85 9.64
CA ASN A 83 -7.75 -25.00 10.03
C ASN A 83 -9.02 -24.99 9.16
N PHE A 84 -8.92 -25.51 7.93
CA PHE A 84 -10.08 -25.68 7.05
C PHE A 84 -10.86 -26.93 7.48
N SER A 85 -12.17 -26.83 7.66
CA SER A 85 -13.05 -27.93 8.08
C SER A 85 -13.75 -28.66 6.93
N GLU A 86 -13.56 -28.27 5.67
CA GLU A 86 -14.12 -29.00 4.52
C GLU A 86 -13.13 -30.01 3.92
N THR A 87 -13.59 -31.25 3.72
CA THR A 87 -12.79 -32.42 3.32
C THR A 87 -12.08 -32.29 1.97
N LEU A 88 -12.56 -31.43 1.06
CA LEU A 88 -11.87 -31.14 -0.22
C LEU A 88 -10.77 -30.07 -0.09
N VAL A 89 -10.86 -29.20 0.92
CA VAL A 89 -9.90 -28.12 1.20
C VAL A 89 -8.90 -28.48 2.31
N ARG A 90 -9.23 -29.47 3.16
CA ARG A 90 -8.37 -30.00 4.24
C ARG A 90 -7.00 -30.50 3.77
N LYS A 91 -6.86 -30.90 2.50
CA LYS A 91 -5.55 -31.28 1.94
C LYS A 91 -4.58 -30.09 1.84
N TYR A 92 -5.07 -28.86 1.98
CA TYR A 92 -4.36 -27.61 1.72
C TYR A 92 -4.25 -26.69 2.94
N SER A 93 -4.66 -27.13 4.14
CA SER A 93 -4.80 -26.24 5.31
C SER A 93 -3.51 -26.00 6.11
N ALA A 94 -2.48 -26.83 5.97
CA ALA A 94 -1.27 -26.74 6.80
C ALA A 94 -0.06 -26.14 6.07
N VAL A 95 -0.18 -24.95 5.48
CA VAL A 95 0.84 -24.42 4.56
C VAL A 95 1.35 -23.03 4.96
N GLU A 96 2.66 -22.94 5.19
CA GLU A 96 3.43 -21.70 5.26
C GLU A 96 3.67 -21.11 3.85
N VAL A 97 3.40 -19.81 3.67
CA VAL A 97 3.53 -19.12 2.37
C VAL A 97 4.68 -18.11 2.45
N LYS A 98 5.70 -18.24 1.58
CA LYS A 98 6.76 -17.23 1.41
C LYS A 98 6.80 -16.75 -0.04
N TYR A 99 6.80 -15.42 -0.22
CA TYR A 99 6.80 -14.78 -1.54
C TYR A 99 8.23 -14.66 -2.07
N LYS A 100 8.53 -15.36 -3.16
CA LYS A 100 9.73 -15.14 -3.99
C LYS A 100 9.24 -14.86 -5.42
N ASP A 101 9.36 -13.61 -5.84
CA ASP A 101 9.19 -13.13 -7.22
C ASP A 101 7.74 -12.92 -7.76
N PRO A 102 7.26 -11.66 -7.83
CA PRO A 102 5.94 -11.30 -8.38
C PRO A 102 5.83 -11.35 -9.92
N SER A 103 6.92 -11.63 -10.63
CA SER A 103 6.97 -11.52 -12.10
C SER A 103 6.44 -12.74 -12.85
N GLN A 104 6.18 -13.87 -12.17
CA GLN A 104 5.84 -15.12 -12.84
C GLN A 104 4.44 -15.68 -12.58
N TYR A 105 3.69 -15.23 -11.56
CA TYR A 105 2.39 -15.83 -11.22
C TYR A 105 1.42 -14.86 -10.52
N ASP A 106 0.12 -15.15 -10.65
CA ASP A 106 -0.98 -14.26 -10.27
C ASP A 106 -0.92 -13.84 -8.80
N LYS A 107 -0.95 -12.52 -8.56
CA LYS A 107 -0.80 -11.85 -7.25
C LYS A 107 -1.99 -12.09 -6.30
N GLY A 108 -2.81 -13.12 -6.56
CA GLY A 108 -4.10 -13.38 -5.93
C GLY A 108 -4.76 -14.65 -6.48
N ILE A 109 -6.05 -14.57 -6.83
CA ILE A 109 -6.79 -15.63 -7.53
C ILE A 109 -7.46 -15.07 -8.78
N ALA A 110 -7.47 -15.85 -9.86
CA ALA A 110 -8.02 -15.49 -11.16
C ALA A 110 -8.78 -16.65 -11.81
N ILE A 111 -9.76 -16.31 -12.65
CA ILE A 111 -10.43 -17.20 -13.59
C ILE A 111 -10.01 -16.82 -15.00
N TYR A 112 -9.54 -17.80 -15.76
CA TYR A 112 -9.18 -17.66 -17.16
C TYR A 112 -10.06 -18.56 -18.03
N MET A 113 -10.43 -18.06 -19.20
CA MET A 113 -10.82 -18.89 -20.33
C MET A 113 -9.55 -19.32 -21.07
N ILE A 114 -9.43 -20.61 -21.38
CA ILE A 114 -8.33 -21.18 -22.14
C ILE A 114 -8.83 -21.68 -23.49
N VAL A 115 -8.11 -21.36 -24.56
CA VAL A 115 -8.43 -21.75 -25.93
C VAL A 115 -8.01 -23.19 -26.22
N GLN A 116 -8.92 -23.98 -26.81
CA GLN A 116 -8.62 -25.28 -27.43
C GLN A 116 -8.82 -25.26 -28.94
N ASN A 117 -9.85 -24.56 -29.44
CA ASN A 117 -10.11 -24.38 -30.86
C ASN A 117 -9.96 -22.90 -31.25
N PRO A 118 -8.86 -22.49 -31.88
CA PRO A 118 -8.61 -21.09 -32.21
C PRO A 118 -9.68 -20.43 -33.08
N ILE A 119 -9.96 -19.15 -32.82
CA ILE A 119 -10.75 -18.29 -33.71
C ILE A 119 -9.93 -17.10 -34.19
N LYS A 120 -10.31 -16.54 -35.35
CA LYS A 120 -9.82 -15.25 -35.82
C LYS A 120 -10.77 -14.15 -35.33
N TYR A 121 -10.23 -13.13 -34.69
CA TYR A 121 -11.00 -11.94 -34.29
C TYR A 121 -10.19 -10.69 -34.57
N ARG A 122 -10.79 -9.78 -35.35
CA ARG A 122 -10.10 -8.63 -35.95
C ARG A 122 -8.86 -9.11 -36.72
N ASN A 123 -7.69 -8.60 -36.37
CA ASN A 123 -6.42 -8.88 -37.04
C ASN A 123 -5.55 -9.88 -36.29
N ARG A 124 -6.10 -10.61 -35.31
CA ARG A 124 -5.38 -11.62 -34.51
C ARG A 124 -6.08 -12.98 -34.59
N VAL A 125 -5.28 -14.03 -34.76
CA VAL A 125 -5.70 -15.43 -34.60
C VAL A 125 -5.22 -15.89 -33.23
N ASP A 126 -6.10 -16.51 -32.46
CA ASP A 126 -5.71 -17.09 -31.16
C ASP A 126 -4.85 -18.34 -31.36
N GLN A 127 -4.18 -18.76 -30.31
CA GLN A 127 -3.43 -20.01 -30.28
C GLN A 127 -4.02 -20.96 -29.24
N ILE A 128 -3.84 -22.27 -29.46
CA ILE A 128 -4.19 -23.28 -28.46
C ILE A 128 -3.39 -22.98 -27.18
N GLY A 129 -4.10 -22.92 -26.05
CA GLY A 129 -3.52 -22.57 -24.75
C GLY A 129 -3.47 -21.08 -24.45
N ASP A 130 -3.88 -20.20 -25.38
CA ASP A 130 -4.06 -18.77 -25.10
C ASP A 130 -5.00 -18.59 -23.91
N ARG A 131 -4.65 -17.65 -23.02
CA ARG A 131 -5.37 -17.38 -21.77
C ARG A 131 -6.01 -16.00 -21.82
N PHE A 132 -7.28 -15.95 -21.49
CA PHE A 132 -8.04 -14.71 -21.42
C PHE A 132 -8.62 -14.55 -20.02
N LEU A 133 -8.32 -13.41 -19.37
CA LEU A 133 -8.78 -13.12 -18.02
C LEU A 133 -10.29 -12.84 -18.00
N ILE A 134 -11.04 -13.61 -17.21
CA ILE A 134 -12.49 -13.45 -17.04
C ILE A 134 -12.81 -12.69 -15.76
N HIS A 135 -12.12 -13.03 -14.67
CA HIS A 135 -12.25 -12.32 -13.40
C HIS A 135 -11.02 -12.55 -12.52
N GLY A 136 -10.79 -11.66 -11.57
CA GLY A 136 -9.67 -11.77 -10.65
C GLY A 136 -9.81 -10.93 -9.39
N ILE A 137 -9.15 -11.34 -8.31
CA ILE A 137 -8.97 -10.54 -7.11
C ILE A 137 -7.49 -10.45 -6.75
N TRP A 138 -6.90 -9.28 -7.03
CA TRP A 138 -5.59 -8.83 -6.54
C TRP A 138 -5.49 -7.31 -6.69
N ASN A 139 -4.31 -6.74 -6.46
CA ASN A 139 -4.05 -5.34 -6.76
C ASN A 139 -3.90 -5.14 -8.28
N PHE A 140 -5.04 -5.12 -8.99
CA PHE A 140 -5.09 -4.91 -10.44
C PHE A 140 -4.29 -3.64 -10.80
N ASP A 141 -3.58 -3.70 -11.91
CA ASP A 141 -3.09 -2.50 -12.58
C ASP A 141 -3.92 -2.17 -13.84
N PHE A 142 -3.47 -1.17 -14.60
CA PHE A 142 -4.19 -0.74 -15.80
C PHE A 142 -4.19 -1.81 -16.89
N GLU A 143 -3.11 -2.59 -17.00
CA GLU A 143 -3.00 -3.66 -17.99
C GLU A 143 -3.95 -4.81 -17.63
N ASP A 144 -4.04 -5.16 -16.34
CA ASP A 144 -5.00 -6.15 -15.83
C ASP A 144 -6.46 -5.79 -16.18
N ILE A 145 -6.85 -4.51 -16.06
CA ILE A 145 -8.17 -4.04 -16.49
C ILE A 145 -8.38 -4.25 -18.01
N GLN A 146 -7.39 -3.90 -18.84
CA GLN A 146 -7.51 -4.07 -20.28
C GLN A 146 -7.58 -5.54 -20.67
N ASN A 147 -6.85 -6.40 -19.95
CA ASN A 147 -6.89 -7.84 -20.11
C ASN A 147 -8.24 -8.42 -19.69
N LEU A 148 -8.81 -7.97 -18.57
CA LEU A 148 -10.16 -8.34 -18.13
C LEU A 148 -11.22 -7.97 -19.18
N LYS A 149 -11.23 -6.70 -19.63
CA LYS A 149 -12.13 -6.23 -20.69
C LYS A 149 -11.99 -7.07 -21.95
N SER A 150 -10.76 -7.27 -22.41
CA SER A 150 -10.48 -8.04 -23.62
C SER A 150 -10.90 -9.50 -23.46
N GLY A 151 -10.71 -10.09 -22.29
CA GLY A 151 -11.07 -11.47 -22.01
C GLY A 151 -12.57 -11.70 -21.97
N LEU A 152 -13.34 -10.83 -21.32
CA LEU A 152 -14.81 -10.90 -21.31
C LEU A 152 -15.40 -10.77 -22.73
N ILE A 153 -14.89 -9.82 -23.53
CA ILE A 153 -15.31 -9.66 -24.92
C ILE A 153 -14.92 -10.89 -25.75
N ARG A 154 -13.71 -11.43 -25.52
CA ARG A 154 -13.22 -12.60 -26.25
C ARG A 154 -14.04 -13.84 -25.92
N GLU A 155 -14.37 -14.06 -24.65
CA GLU A 155 -15.23 -15.14 -24.18
C GLU A 155 -16.56 -15.15 -24.92
N PHE A 156 -17.27 -14.02 -24.94
CA PHE A 156 -18.53 -13.91 -25.67
C PHE A 156 -18.37 -14.26 -27.16
N LYS A 157 -17.27 -13.85 -27.80
CA LYS A 157 -17.01 -14.17 -29.21
C LYS A 157 -16.77 -15.66 -29.45
N TYR A 158 -16.19 -16.38 -28.49
CA TYR A 158 -16.08 -17.84 -28.56
C TYR A 158 -17.45 -18.50 -28.53
N TYR A 159 -18.34 -18.10 -27.63
CA TYR A 159 -19.70 -18.64 -27.57
C TYR A 159 -20.47 -18.41 -28.87
N MET A 160 -20.38 -17.21 -29.43
CA MET A 160 -21.00 -16.90 -30.72
C MET A 160 -20.39 -17.68 -31.89
N SER A 161 -19.07 -17.86 -31.92
CA SER A 161 -18.39 -18.51 -33.05
C SER A 161 -18.67 -20.00 -33.15
N PHE A 162 -18.93 -20.65 -32.01
CA PHE A 162 -19.22 -22.09 -31.92
C PHE A 162 -20.70 -22.38 -31.66
N ASN A 163 -21.58 -21.38 -31.73
CA ASN A 163 -23.02 -21.50 -31.50
C ASN A 163 -23.37 -22.18 -30.15
N TYR A 164 -22.61 -21.89 -29.10
CA TYR A 164 -22.95 -22.34 -27.75
C TYR A 164 -24.19 -21.59 -27.24
N ASN A 165 -25.03 -22.29 -26.46
CA ASN A 165 -26.20 -21.65 -25.86
C ASN A 165 -25.78 -20.59 -24.84
N ILE A 166 -26.31 -19.37 -24.99
CA ILE A 166 -26.06 -18.21 -24.12
C ILE A 166 -27.35 -17.57 -23.61
N GLU A 167 -28.50 -18.24 -23.81
CA GLU A 167 -29.80 -17.72 -23.40
C GLU A 167 -29.81 -17.41 -21.89
N GLY A 168 -30.19 -16.18 -21.54
CA GLY A 168 -30.21 -15.70 -20.16
C GLY A 168 -28.84 -15.25 -19.60
N TYR A 169 -27.74 -15.42 -20.34
CA TYR A 169 -26.41 -14.99 -19.92
C TYR A 169 -25.89 -13.77 -20.66
N GLU A 170 -26.50 -13.31 -21.76
CA GLU A 170 -26.01 -12.12 -22.45
C GLU A 170 -26.33 -10.83 -21.66
N GLU A 171 -25.32 -9.97 -21.49
CA GLU A 171 -25.49 -8.62 -20.99
C GLU A 171 -24.70 -7.60 -21.81
N ILE A 172 -25.19 -6.36 -21.89
CA ILE A 172 -24.52 -5.25 -22.56
C ILE A 172 -23.86 -4.36 -21.52
N VAL A 173 -22.54 -4.27 -21.58
CA VAL A 173 -21.73 -3.51 -20.62
C VAL A 173 -21.08 -2.31 -21.28
N ASP A 174 -21.14 -1.16 -20.60
CA ASP A 174 -20.41 0.05 -20.97
C ASP A 174 -19.03 0.09 -20.29
N PHE A 175 -17.97 -0.17 -21.06
CA PHE A 175 -16.59 -0.14 -20.59
C PHE A 175 -15.96 1.26 -20.63
N SER A 176 -16.72 2.33 -20.87
CA SER A 176 -16.20 3.70 -20.93
C SER A 176 -15.58 4.19 -19.62
N ILE A 177 -16.02 3.64 -18.49
CA ILE A 177 -15.42 3.92 -17.18
C ILE A 177 -13.92 3.60 -17.13
N PHE A 178 -13.46 2.65 -17.94
CA PHE A 178 -12.05 2.24 -18.00
C PHE A 178 -11.19 3.08 -18.96
N ASN A 179 -11.79 4.02 -19.68
CA ASN A 179 -11.11 4.83 -20.69
C ASN A 179 -10.55 6.12 -20.06
N PHE A 180 -9.38 6.04 -19.43
CA PHE A 180 -8.74 7.18 -18.76
C PHE A 180 -8.22 8.27 -19.72
N LYS A 181 -8.15 7.99 -21.03
CA LYS A 181 -7.78 8.98 -22.05
C LYS A 181 -9.06 9.53 -22.69
N LYS A 182 -9.39 10.78 -22.34
CA LYS A 182 -10.59 11.51 -22.82
C LYS A 182 -10.70 11.69 -24.34
N ASN A 183 -9.64 11.41 -25.11
CA ASN A 183 -9.53 11.89 -26.49
C ASN A 183 -9.55 10.81 -27.59
N ASP A 184 -9.64 9.51 -27.25
CA ASP A 184 -9.70 8.46 -28.29
C ASP A 184 -11.13 7.94 -28.51
N PHE A 185 -11.71 8.44 -29.60
CA PHE A 185 -12.81 7.93 -30.46
C PHE A 185 -14.15 7.46 -29.84
N GLN A 186 -15.23 7.87 -30.52
CA GLN A 186 -16.63 7.79 -30.09
C GLN A 186 -17.30 6.41 -30.24
N ASP A 187 -16.72 5.42 -30.94
CA ASP A 187 -17.60 4.45 -31.60
C ASP A 187 -17.91 3.10 -30.96
N LEU A 188 -17.24 2.61 -29.92
CA LEU A 188 -17.68 1.35 -29.27
C LEU A 188 -17.40 1.37 -27.78
N ARG A 189 -18.32 1.98 -27.02
CA ARG A 189 -18.28 1.99 -25.54
C ARG A 189 -19.01 0.80 -24.92
N LYS A 190 -20.03 0.29 -25.62
CA LYS A 190 -20.87 -0.83 -25.18
C LYS A 190 -20.47 -2.12 -25.89
N PHE A 191 -20.38 -3.21 -25.13
CA PHE A 191 -20.03 -4.54 -25.63
C PHE A 191 -20.96 -5.58 -25.01
N SER A 192 -21.40 -6.55 -25.82
CA SER A 192 -22.02 -7.77 -25.29
C SER A 192 -20.95 -8.64 -24.63
N ILE A 193 -21.24 -9.09 -23.41
CA ILE A 193 -20.46 -10.07 -22.67
C ILE A 193 -21.40 -11.13 -22.09
N LEU A 194 -20.82 -12.21 -21.54
CA LEU A 194 -21.57 -13.14 -20.70
C LEU A 194 -21.60 -12.60 -19.27
N SER A 195 -22.78 -12.55 -18.68
CA SER A 195 -23.03 -12.09 -17.31
C SER A 195 -22.19 -12.88 -16.32
N THR A 196 -21.55 -12.16 -15.40
CA THR A 196 -20.73 -12.77 -14.35
C THR A 196 -21.40 -12.56 -12.99
N PRO A 197 -21.36 -13.54 -12.07
CA PRO A 197 -21.88 -13.35 -10.72
C PRO A 197 -21.03 -12.37 -9.89
N PHE A 198 -19.87 -11.96 -10.40
CA PHE A 198 -18.94 -11.04 -9.74
C PHE A 198 -19.13 -9.62 -10.26
N ASN A 199 -19.12 -8.65 -9.34
CA ASN A 199 -19.15 -7.25 -9.71
C ASN A 199 -17.75 -6.79 -10.16
N TRP A 200 -17.48 -6.87 -11.46
CA TRP A 200 -16.21 -6.43 -12.06
C TRP A 200 -15.95 -4.92 -11.90
N LEU A 201 -16.94 -4.10 -11.53
CA LEU A 201 -16.73 -2.68 -11.17
C LEU A 201 -15.93 -2.52 -9.87
N VAL A 202 -15.93 -3.50 -8.97
CA VAL A 202 -15.16 -3.43 -7.72
C VAL A 202 -13.66 -3.25 -8.02
N ASN A 203 -13.15 -3.96 -9.03
CA ASN A 203 -11.75 -3.84 -9.47
C ASN A 203 -11.43 -2.45 -10.04
N TYR A 204 -12.40 -1.80 -10.70
CA TYR A 204 -12.29 -0.40 -11.12
C TYR A 204 -12.15 0.54 -9.92
N TYR A 205 -13.05 0.43 -8.94
CA TYR A 205 -13.05 1.30 -7.77
C TYR A 205 -11.80 1.13 -6.90
N LEU A 206 -11.25 -0.08 -6.82
CA LEU A 206 -9.97 -0.33 -6.12
C LEU A 206 -8.81 0.42 -6.80
N ILE A 207 -8.78 0.44 -8.14
CA ILE A 207 -7.79 1.19 -8.91
C ILE A 207 -8.04 2.68 -8.87
N GLU A 208 -9.29 3.14 -9.00
CA GLU A 208 -9.63 4.56 -8.93
C GLU A 208 -9.20 5.11 -7.56
N ASN A 209 -9.53 4.41 -6.46
CA ASN A 209 -9.07 4.80 -5.13
C ASN A 209 -7.55 4.76 -4.98
N ASN A 210 -6.87 3.76 -5.54
CA ASN A 210 -5.40 3.71 -5.53
C ASN A 210 -4.75 4.77 -6.43
N TRP A 211 -5.34 5.10 -7.57
CA TRP A 211 -4.87 6.10 -8.53
C TRP A 211 -5.14 7.51 -8.01
N TYR A 212 -6.32 7.80 -7.46
CA TYR A 212 -6.60 9.04 -6.72
C TYR A 212 -5.75 9.14 -5.46
N ALA A 213 -5.47 8.03 -4.74
CA ALA A 213 -4.53 8.05 -3.62
C ALA A 213 -3.09 8.27 -4.08
N LYS A 214 -2.68 7.75 -5.25
CA LYS A 214 -1.36 7.96 -5.85
C LYS A 214 -1.23 9.38 -6.42
N LEU A 215 -2.27 9.92 -7.03
CA LEU A 215 -2.39 11.30 -7.47
C LEU A 215 -2.45 12.25 -6.29
N LYS A 216 -3.20 11.97 -5.22
CA LYS A 216 -3.16 12.73 -3.96
C LYS A 216 -1.80 12.61 -3.31
N ARG A 217 -1.14 11.46 -3.27
CA ARG A 217 0.23 11.33 -2.77
C ARG A 217 1.23 12.09 -3.63
N ASN A 218 1.04 12.14 -4.95
CA ASN A 218 1.88 12.89 -5.87
C ASN A 218 1.59 14.39 -5.86
N GLN A 219 0.33 14.80 -5.67
CA GLN A 219 -0.09 16.18 -5.43
C GLN A 219 0.33 16.64 -4.04
N ILE A 220 0.27 15.80 -3.00
CA ILE A 220 0.81 16.08 -1.67
C ILE A 220 2.33 16.10 -1.73
N LYS A 221 3.00 15.23 -2.51
CA LYS A 221 4.46 15.31 -2.74
C LYS A 221 4.83 16.55 -3.56
N ARG A 222 4.00 16.99 -4.50
CA ARG A 222 4.22 18.16 -5.36
C ARG A 222 3.85 19.47 -4.65
N GLN A 223 2.80 19.48 -3.85
CA GLN A 223 2.44 20.55 -2.91
C GLN A 223 3.43 20.59 -1.76
N ASN A 224 3.94 19.46 -1.25
CA ASN A 224 5.04 19.46 -0.29
C ASN A 224 6.34 19.88 -0.96
N ARG A 225 6.61 19.53 -2.22
CA ARG A 225 7.76 20.09 -2.97
C ARG A 225 7.63 21.60 -3.19
N LEU A 226 6.45 22.10 -3.57
CA LEU A 226 6.17 23.52 -3.75
C LEU A 226 6.09 24.27 -2.42
N LYS A 227 5.66 23.64 -1.34
CA LYS A 227 5.67 24.20 0.02
C LYS A 227 7.10 24.16 0.58
N ILE A 228 7.90 23.13 0.29
CA ILE A 228 9.34 23.05 0.56
C ILE A 228 10.11 24.05 -0.31
N GLU A 229 9.70 24.31 -1.55
CA GLU A 229 10.31 25.30 -2.45
C GLU A 229 9.91 26.72 -2.07
N CYS A 230 8.66 27.00 -1.69
CA CYS A 230 8.25 28.28 -1.10
C CYS A 230 8.87 28.50 0.30
N ILE A 231 9.08 27.43 1.08
CA ILE A 231 9.87 27.48 2.32
C ILE A 231 11.35 27.68 2.01
N LYS A 232 11.92 27.09 0.94
CA LYS A 232 13.30 27.35 0.48
C LYS A 232 13.48 28.76 -0.08
N PHE A 233 12.47 29.32 -0.75
CA PHE A 233 12.49 30.68 -1.29
C PHE A 233 12.30 31.74 -0.19
N LYS A 234 11.60 31.40 0.90
CA LYS A 234 11.61 32.18 2.16
C LYS A 234 12.82 31.88 3.08
N ARG A 235 13.60 30.83 2.82
CA ARG A 235 14.86 30.47 3.51
C ARG A 235 16.09 31.00 2.76
N LYS A 236 16.10 32.31 2.51
CA LYS A 236 17.35 33.06 2.43
C LYS A 236 17.55 33.95 3.66
N GLU A 237 16.99 33.56 4.80
CA GLU A 237 17.67 33.82 6.07
C GLU A 237 18.79 32.80 6.19
N THR A 238 20.02 33.29 6.19
CA THR A 238 21.19 32.49 6.53
C THR A 238 20.99 31.88 7.93
N ILE A 239 21.55 30.70 8.17
CA ILE A 239 21.57 30.09 9.52
C ILE A 239 22.11 31.06 10.56
N GLN A 240 23.04 31.93 10.14
CA GLN A 240 23.56 33.03 10.94
C GLN A 240 22.46 33.99 11.42
N THR A 241 21.54 34.42 10.55
CA THR A 241 20.36 35.21 10.96
C THR A 241 19.42 34.45 11.91
N ARG A 242 19.29 33.12 11.81
CA ARG A 242 18.47 32.34 12.76
C ARG A 242 19.15 32.11 14.10
N ILE A 243 20.46 31.85 14.12
CA ILE A 243 21.26 31.78 15.34
C ILE A 243 21.20 33.12 16.07
N GLN A 244 21.18 34.24 15.35
CA GLN A 244 21.11 35.59 15.95
C GLN A 244 19.70 35.97 16.45
N LYS A 245 18.64 35.24 16.11
CA LYS A 245 17.29 35.51 16.65
C LYS A 245 17.19 35.04 18.10
N GLU A 246 16.69 35.92 18.97
CA GLU A 246 16.40 35.64 20.39
C GLU A 246 15.08 34.90 20.59
N ASP A 247 14.76 33.95 19.70
CA ASP A 247 13.53 33.17 19.80
C ASP A 247 13.85 31.80 20.41
N LEU A 248 13.84 31.71 21.75
CA LEU A 248 14.11 30.47 22.49
C LEU A 248 12.91 29.50 22.50
N ILE A 249 11.71 30.01 22.19
CA ILE A 249 10.51 29.19 22.02
C ILE A 249 10.70 28.30 20.80
N ASN A 250 11.14 28.87 19.67
CA ASN A 250 11.31 28.14 18.42
C ASN A 250 12.76 27.67 18.17
N ASN A 251 13.72 27.96 19.04
CA ASN A 251 15.10 27.50 18.87
C ASN A 251 15.68 26.90 20.16
N GLU A 252 16.36 25.77 20.03
CA GLU A 252 17.09 25.08 21.10
C GLU A 252 18.59 25.03 20.79
N PHE A 253 19.44 25.18 21.80
CA PHE A 253 20.89 25.29 21.64
C PHE A 253 21.60 24.31 22.57
N LEU A 254 22.15 23.25 21.99
CA LEU A 254 22.69 22.11 22.71
C LEU A 254 24.22 22.06 22.53
N THR A 255 24.91 21.82 23.64
CA THR A 255 26.37 21.76 23.72
C THR A 255 26.88 20.36 24.00
N THR A 256 25.99 19.37 23.96
CA THR A 256 26.28 17.96 24.21
C THR A 256 25.54 17.08 23.21
N LEU A 257 26.04 15.86 23.00
CA LEU A 257 25.38 14.81 22.19
C LEU A 257 24.42 13.96 23.06
N ASP A 258 23.62 14.64 23.90
CA ASP A 258 22.61 13.98 24.73
C ASP A 258 21.37 13.69 23.88
N TYR A 259 21.22 12.43 23.50
CA TYR A 259 20.11 11.99 22.65
C TYR A 259 18.74 12.17 23.30
N ASP A 260 18.63 11.98 24.62
CA ASP A 260 17.37 12.14 25.33
C ASP A 260 16.94 13.61 25.32
N MET A 261 17.89 14.51 25.56
CA MET A 261 17.64 15.95 25.48
C MET A 261 17.24 16.37 24.06
N ILE A 262 17.87 15.81 23.02
CA ILE A 262 17.50 16.07 21.62
C ILE A 262 16.07 15.59 21.35
N VAL A 263 15.72 14.36 21.71
CA VAL A 263 14.38 13.80 21.45
C VAL A 263 13.29 14.57 22.19
N ARG A 264 13.53 14.94 23.45
CA ARG A 264 12.62 15.81 24.23
C ARG A 264 12.45 17.18 23.60
N SER A 265 13.55 17.77 23.13
CA SER A 265 13.51 19.05 22.42
C SER A 265 12.71 18.94 21.12
N ILE A 266 12.91 17.88 20.33
CA ILE A 266 12.13 17.62 19.11
C ILE A 266 10.64 17.48 19.43
N ALA A 267 10.28 16.66 20.40
CA ALA A 267 8.88 16.47 20.80
C ALA A 267 8.24 17.79 21.28
N SER A 268 8.97 18.59 22.05
CA SER A 268 8.51 19.90 22.51
C SER A 268 8.27 20.86 21.34
N LEU A 269 9.13 20.88 20.33
CA LEU A 269 8.96 21.73 19.13
C LEU A 269 7.80 21.26 18.25
N PHE A 270 7.55 19.95 18.16
CA PHE A 270 6.36 19.41 17.48
C PHE A 270 5.06 19.87 18.13
N ASN A 271 5.05 19.84 19.47
CA ASN A 271 3.93 20.28 20.28
C ASN A 271 3.77 21.78 20.30
N GLU A 272 4.75 22.56 19.83
CA GLU A 272 4.70 24.01 19.59
C GLU A 272 4.68 24.31 18.08
N ASN A 273 5.03 25.52 17.65
CA ASN A 273 4.96 25.99 16.25
C ASN A 273 6.12 25.47 15.36
N GLY A 274 6.78 24.39 15.77
CA GLY A 274 8.01 23.90 15.14
C GLY A 274 9.21 24.74 15.56
N GLY A 275 10.33 24.55 14.87
CA GLY A 275 11.54 25.31 15.15
C GLY A 275 12.83 24.61 14.78
N CYS A 276 13.94 25.05 15.36
CA CYS A 276 15.28 24.51 15.09
C CYS A 276 15.97 24.07 16.38
N ILE A 277 16.77 23.00 16.32
CA ILE A 277 17.70 22.60 17.36
C ILE A 277 19.10 22.70 16.77
N PHE A 278 19.96 23.48 17.40
CA PHE A 278 21.36 23.68 17.04
C PHE A 278 22.23 22.87 17.99
N VAL A 279 22.80 21.77 17.51
CA VAL A 279 23.73 20.92 18.25
C VAL A 279 25.16 21.36 17.91
N GLY A 280 25.95 21.65 18.94
CA GLY A 280 27.27 22.28 18.81
C GLY A 280 27.22 23.81 18.90
N VAL A 281 26.14 24.38 19.44
CA VAL A 281 26.00 25.84 19.67
C VAL A 281 25.48 26.07 21.09
N ASN A 282 26.10 26.97 21.83
CA ASN A 282 25.65 27.31 23.19
C ASN A 282 24.58 28.41 23.20
N LYS A 283 24.03 28.70 24.40
CA LYS A 283 23.01 29.75 24.55
C LYS A 283 23.53 31.15 24.18
N LYS A 284 24.84 31.39 24.30
CA LYS A 284 25.53 32.62 23.85
C LYS A 284 25.83 32.64 22.35
N ARG A 285 25.38 31.63 21.59
CA ARG A 285 25.58 31.45 20.14
C ARG A 285 27.01 31.15 19.72
N GLU A 286 27.85 30.71 20.65
CA GLU A 286 29.21 30.29 20.36
C GLU A 286 29.23 28.83 19.90
N ILE A 287 30.06 28.53 18.90
CA ILE A 287 30.16 27.20 18.30
C ILE A 287 31.11 26.33 19.13
N ILE A 288 30.59 25.22 19.61
CA ILE A 288 31.29 24.23 20.43
C ILE A 288 31.45 22.95 19.61
N ASP A 289 32.67 22.45 19.56
CA ASP A 289 32.96 21.22 18.84
C ASP A 289 32.63 20.00 19.70
N VAL A 290 31.43 19.47 19.49
CA VAL A 290 30.87 18.32 20.22
C VAL A 290 31.06 17.00 19.46
N PHE A 291 31.60 17.04 18.23
CA PHE A 291 31.71 15.88 17.33
C PHE A 291 33.13 15.32 17.21
N LYS A 292 34.07 15.73 18.07
CA LYS A 292 35.49 15.31 18.01
C LYS A 292 35.72 13.79 18.01
N SER A 293 34.85 13.05 18.68
CA SER A 293 35.01 11.60 18.93
C SER A 293 33.80 10.78 18.51
N VAL A 294 32.86 11.38 17.78
CA VAL A 294 31.62 10.71 17.36
C VAL A 294 31.42 10.90 15.88
N GLU A 295 31.37 9.79 15.16
CA GLU A 295 31.05 9.78 13.74
C GLU A 295 29.63 10.29 13.52
N PHE A 296 29.50 11.24 12.59
CA PHE A 296 28.24 11.93 12.33
C PHE A 296 27.10 10.97 11.94
N ASN A 297 27.40 9.98 11.09
CA ASN A 297 26.40 9.03 10.62
C ASN A 297 25.86 8.19 11.78
N ASP A 298 26.72 7.82 12.74
CA ASP A 298 26.33 7.05 13.92
C ASP A 298 25.44 7.88 14.85
N PHE A 299 25.79 9.16 15.03
CA PHE A 299 24.95 10.09 15.77
C PHE A 299 23.56 10.23 15.14
N LEU A 300 23.50 10.46 13.82
CA LEU A 300 22.22 10.62 13.13
C LEU A 300 21.36 9.35 13.19
N LEU A 301 21.97 8.18 12.98
CA LEU A 301 21.30 6.89 13.11
C LEU A 301 20.79 6.65 14.53
N GLY A 302 21.57 7.01 15.55
CA GLY A 302 21.17 6.93 16.96
C GLY A 302 19.95 7.81 17.27
N THR A 303 19.96 9.07 16.81
CA THR A 303 18.80 9.97 16.98
C THR A 303 17.57 9.45 16.24
N ILE A 304 17.71 8.97 15.01
CA ILE A 304 16.58 8.42 14.23
C ILE A 304 15.98 7.19 14.92
N LYS A 305 16.81 6.27 15.41
CA LYS A 305 16.34 5.08 16.14
C LYS A 305 15.53 5.46 17.38
N LEU A 306 15.99 6.46 18.15
CA LEU A 306 15.26 6.93 19.33
C LEU A 306 13.95 7.64 18.98
N LEU A 307 13.93 8.39 17.87
CA LEU A 307 12.68 8.96 17.34
C LEU A 307 11.72 7.87 16.86
N GLN A 308 12.21 6.81 16.21
CA GLN A 308 11.39 5.64 15.79
C GLN A 308 10.74 4.94 16.98
N LEU A 309 11.51 4.69 18.05
CA LEU A 309 11.04 4.04 19.26
C LEU A 309 9.91 4.83 19.94
N ASN A 310 9.97 6.16 19.88
CA ASN A 310 8.94 7.01 20.48
C ASN A 310 7.77 7.24 19.53
N HIS A 311 8.02 7.62 18.27
CA HIS A 311 7.00 7.87 17.26
C HIS A 311 7.59 7.94 15.83
N ASN A 312 7.26 6.96 14.98
CA ASN A 312 7.64 6.93 13.55
C ASN A 312 7.24 8.19 12.76
N GLU A 313 6.19 8.89 13.19
CA GLU A 313 5.71 10.10 12.53
C GLU A 313 6.63 11.32 12.69
N LEU A 314 7.49 11.33 13.72
CA LEU A 314 8.44 12.42 13.97
C LEU A 314 9.49 12.51 12.87
N ILE A 315 9.88 11.36 12.30
CA ILE A 315 10.94 11.25 11.28
C ILE A 315 10.53 11.98 10.00
N GLY A 316 9.28 11.84 9.58
CA GLY A 316 8.78 12.44 8.33
C GLY A 316 8.64 13.96 8.40
N SER A 317 8.70 14.53 9.61
CA SER A 317 8.44 15.95 9.89
C SER A 317 9.62 16.66 10.55
N THR A 318 10.77 15.98 10.67
CA THR A 318 12.04 16.54 11.12
C THR A 318 13.07 16.37 10.00
N THR A 319 13.78 17.44 9.66
CA THR A 319 14.90 17.39 8.71
C THR A 319 16.18 17.76 9.44
N SER A 320 17.23 16.96 9.29
CA SER A 320 18.57 17.31 9.77
C SER A 320 19.40 17.94 8.66
N SER A 321 20.28 18.85 9.02
CA SER A 321 21.27 19.45 8.11
C SER A 321 22.57 19.67 8.87
N PHE A 322 23.69 19.52 8.17
CA PHE A 322 25.02 19.69 8.74
C PHE A 322 25.68 20.93 8.15
N TYR A 323 26.39 21.66 8.99
CA TYR A 323 27.11 22.86 8.61
C TYR A 323 28.51 22.83 9.20
N LYS A 324 29.51 22.94 8.33
CA LYS A 324 30.89 23.14 8.75
C LYS A 324 31.12 24.65 8.94
N VAL A 325 31.52 25.04 10.14
CA VAL A 325 31.83 26.44 10.46
C VAL A 325 33.27 26.50 10.97
N GLY A 326 34.18 26.89 10.09
CA GLY A 326 35.62 26.74 10.31
C GLY A 326 36.01 25.25 10.33
N ASP A 327 36.65 24.82 11.41
CA ASP A 327 37.01 23.43 11.70
C ASP A 327 35.92 22.67 12.46
N LYS A 328 34.89 23.36 12.97
CA LYS A 328 33.82 22.77 13.79
C LYS A 328 32.61 22.38 12.97
N VAL A 329 31.82 21.44 13.51
CA VAL A 329 30.57 20.97 12.92
C VAL A 329 29.38 21.35 13.79
N VAL A 330 28.35 21.91 13.16
CA VAL A 330 27.04 22.18 13.76
C VAL A 330 26.00 21.33 13.05
N VAL A 331 25.17 20.64 13.84
CA VAL A 331 24.01 19.92 13.32
C VAL A 331 22.76 20.71 13.64
N VAL A 332 21.91 20.92 12.65
CA VAL A 332 20.62 21.61 12.80
C VAL A 332 19.50 20.62 12.53
N PHE A 333 18.68 20.36 13.53
CA PHE A 333 17.39 19.68 13.33
C PHE A 333 16.32 20.74 13.16
N GLU A 334 15.62 20.71 12.04
CA GLU A 334 14.46 21.54 11.80
C GLU A 334 13.19 20.71 11.93
N VAL A 335 12.31 21.16 12.80
CA VAL A 335 11.10 20.45 13.21
C VAL A 335 9.89 21.21 12.70
N LEU A 336 9.01 20.53 11.96
CA LEU A 336 7.74 21.09 11.54
C LEU A 336 6.68 20.87 12.64
N PRO A 337 5.78 21.83 12.91
CA PRO A 337 4.75 21.65 13.92
C PRO A 337 3.83 20.48 13.58
N SER A 338 3.39 19.74 14.61
CA SER A 338 2.31 18.77 14.45
C SER A 338 0.98 19.51 14.37
N SER A 339 0.32 19.46 13.21
CA SER A 339 -1.00 20.07 13.02
C SER A 339 -2.18 19.13 13.33
N LYS A 340 -1.88 17.88 13.71
CA LYS A 340 -2.89 16.80 13.75
C LYS A 340 -3.10 16.22 15.14
N LYS A 341 -2.07 16.15 15.99
CA LYS A 341 -2.17 15.57 17.33
C LYS A 341 -0.99 15.95 18.22
N GLY A 342 -1.20 15.82 19.53
CA GLY A 342 -0.13 15.89 20.52
C GLY A 342 0.86 14.74 20.41
N ILE A 343 2.14 15.08 20.56
CA ILE A 343 3.26 14.14 20.62
C ILE A 343 3.58 13.89 22.09
N PHE A 344 3.58 12.61 22.47
CA PHE A 344 3.93 12.15 23.80
C PHE A 344 5.20 11.32 23.71
N LEU A 345 6.10 11.44 24.67
CA LEU A 345 7.26 10.55 24.77
C LEU A 345 7.00 9.48 25.83
N ASN A 346 7.47 8.26 25.60
CA ASN A 346 7.41 7.20 26.60
C ASN A 346 8.68 7.27 27.45
N ILE A 347 8.54 7.68 28.71
CA ILE A 347 9.65 7.81 29.66
C ILE A 347 9.30 7.02 30.91
N ASN A 348 10.08 5.97 31.19
CA ASN A 348 9.86 5.08 32.33
C ASN A 348 8.41 4.58 32.41
N ASP A 349 7.92 4.03 31.28
CA ASP A 349 6.55 3.53 31.10
C ASP A 349 5.42 4.54 31.30
N LYS A 350 5.76 5.85 31.34
CA LYS A 350 4.79 6.94 31.40
C LYS A 350 4.83 7.78 30.14
N LYS A 351 3.66 8.11 29.60
CA LYS A 351 3.54 9.09 28.52
C LYS A 351 3.71 10.50 29.09
N VAL A 352 4.65 11.25 28.52
CA VAL A 352 4.96 12.62 28.94
C VAL A 352 4.77 13.56 27.77
N PHE A 353 3.96 14.59 27.97
CA PHE A 353 3.79 15.68 27.00
C PHE A 353 4.82 16.77 27.28
N TYR A 354 5.59 17.20 26.29
CA TYR A 354 6.56 18.29 26.45
C TYR A 354 6.09 19.55 25.74
N ARG A 355 6.20 20.70 26.41
CA ARG A 355 5.97 22.04 25.86
C ARG A 355 7.21 22.90 25.99
N ARG A 356 7.18 24.09 25.38
CA ARG A 356 8.27 25.07 25.48
C ARG A 356 7.79 26.42 25.97
N ASN A 357 8.67 27.10 26.68
CA ASN A 357 8.59 28.51 27.02
C ASN A 357 9.98 29.16 26.84
N ASP A 358 10.14 30.40 27.26
CA ASP A 358 11.40 31.15 27.13
C ASP A 358 12.58 30.54 27.89
N PHE A 359 12.32 29.62 28.83
CA PHE A 359 13.34 28.94 29.62
C PHE A 359 13.76 27.57 29.04
N GLY A 360 13.04 27.08 28.03
CA GLY A 360 13.30 25.80 27.37
C GLY A 360 12.07 24.90 27.38
N PHE A 361 12.29 23.58 27.28
CA PHE A 361 11.21 22.61 27.33
C PHE A 361 10.90 22.16 28.76
N TYR A 362 9.62 21.88 29.04
CA TYR A 362 9.16 21.38 30.33
C TYR A 362 8.05 20.32 30.13
N PRO A 363 7.92 19.34 31.04
CA PRO A 363 6.88 18.34 30.96
C PRO A 363 5.54 18.89 31.49
N LEU A 364 4.46 18.53 30.81
CA LEU A 364 3.09 18.60 31.29
C LEU A 364 2.56 17.20 31.51
N ARG A 365 1.88 17.02 32.64
CA ARG A 365 1.28 15.74 33.04
C ARG A 365 -0.22 15.86 33.31
N ASP A 366 -0.68 17.07 33.59
CA ASP A 366 -2.09 17.31 33.85
C ASP A 366 -2.89 17.26 32.54
N ALA A 367 -3.96 16.47 32.56
CA ALA A 367 -4.81 16.22 31.40
C ALA A 367 -5.55 17.48 30.95
N GLU A 368 -6.03 18.27 31.90
CA GLU A 368 -6.81 19.47 31.65
C GLU A 368 -5.92 20.58 31.12
N GLU A 369 -4.69 20.72 31.62
CA GLU A 369 -3.71 21.67 31.10
C GLU A 369 -3.30 21.33 29.66
N ILE A 370 -3.07 20.04 29.35
CA ILE A 370 -2.77 19.61 27.98
C ILE A 370 -3.95 19.88 27.06
N LEU A 371 -5.18 19.57 27.51
CA LEU A 371 -6.38 19.78 26.72
C LEU A 371 -6.63 21.27 26.44
N SER A 372 -6.56 22.10 27.48
CA SER A 372 -6.76 23.55 27.39
C SER A 372 -5.77 24.18 26.41
N TYR A 373 -4.51 23.75 26.48
CA TYR A 373 -3.49 24.17 25.51
C TYR A 373 -3.89 23.88 24.06
N TRP A 374 -4.38 22.68 23.76
CA TRP A 374 -4.76 22.31 22.38
C TRP A 374 -6.01 23.04 21.90
N VAL A 375 -6.95 23.34 22.80
CA VAL A 375 -8.14 24.14 22.51
C VAL A 375 -7.74 25.58 22.14
N GLU A 376 -6.89 26.22 22.94
CA GLU A 376 -6.37 27.57 22.68
C GLU A 376 -5.64 27.65 21.33
N ARG A 377 -4.96 26.56 20.95
CA ARG A 377 -4.23 26.45 19.68
C ARG A 377 -5.12 26.25 18.44
N LYS A 378 -6.44 26.24 18.59
CA LYS A 378 -7.45 25.99 17.53
C LYS A 378 -7.35 24.59 16.91
N ALA A 379 -7.05 23.56 17.69
CA ALA A 379 -7.11 22.18 17.20
C ALA A 379 -8.55 21.72 16.95
N LYS A 380 -8.76 20.88 15.92
CA LYS A 380 -10.08 20.29 15.62
C LYS A 380 -10.52 19.36 16.76
N LEU A 381 -11.81 19.28 17.03
CA LEU A 381 -12.45 18.43 18.06
C LEU A 381 -11.97 16.95 18.07
N ILE A 382 -11.56 16.39 16.92
CA ILE A 382 -11.02 15.03 16.79
C ILE A 382 -9.74 14.83 17.63
N VAL A 383 -8.94 15.87 17.80
CA VAL A 383 -7.66 15.81 18.55
C VAL A 383 -7.89 15.66 20.05
N ILE A 384 -9.02 16.16 20.56
CA ILE A 384 -9.35 16.17 21.99
C ILE A 384 -9.67 14.74 22.48
N HIS A 385 -10.44 13.98 21.70
CA HIS A 385 -10.80 12.60 22.05
C HIS A 385 -9.57 11.68 22.12
N GLU A 386 -8.63 11.83 21.17
CA GLU A 386 -7.38 11.04 21.15
C GLU A 386 -6.43 11.36 22.32
N ILE A 387 -6.49 12.56 22.90
CA ILE A 387 -5.69 12.92 24.08
C ILE A 387 -6.23 12.21 25.33
N LEU A 388 -7.55 12.18 25.49
CA LEU A 388 -8.21 11.51 26.62
C LEU A 388 -8.02 10.00 26.63
N GLU A 389 -7.94 9.36 25.46
CA GLU A 389 -7.67 7.90 25.37
C GLU A 389 -6.20 7.53 25.68
N ARG A 390 -5.28 8.50 25.67
CA ARG A 390 -3.84 8.25 25.78
C ARG A 390 -3.28 8.52 27.16
N LEU A 391 -3.91 9.41 27.92
CA LEU A 391 -3.65 9.64 29.35
C LEU A 391 -4.25 8.49 30.16
#